data_AF-S8DUF3-F1
#
_entry.id   AF-S8DUF3-F1
#
_cell.length_a   1.000
_cell.length_b   1.000
_cell.length_c   1.000
_cell.angle_alpha   90.00
_cell.angle_beta   90.00
_cell.angle_gamma   90.00
#
_symmetry.space_group_name_H-M   'P 1'
#
loop_
_entity.id
_entity.type
_entity.pdbx_description
1 polymer ?
#
loop_
_entity_poly.entity_id
_entity_poly.type
_entity_poly.pdbx_seq_one_letter_code
_entity_poly.pdbx_strand_id
1 'polypeptide(L)'
;MFTTLTILPWYTGLILSMALFFGMHHVVTRVLLDKSNYTDSVAQSPYFAGIIFASIVWVAYSWLTRLVNQTQSHAFTHLLFAISLGLCAYNFFRAISLDPGSCPKPASDAELKSIIEDLASEGRLNGQTFCIQCMARKPLRSKHCRTCDRCVARQDHHCPWVWNCVGINNHRQFLLFVTTLVTGIVMFDYLTYAYFSTVDVPTDPAHISPSCVLPSYLCAVTAHDTFLISVACWSTLQLSWTIVLLASQYWQVARQLTTFEVSNLGRYGFMGGRGGASLSSQMGHHHHGQGMSDSDGAATPTAHHHKHSHGACGGCGSGFLMNLLGFDRFTKGKAADGLARAGKAPNPFDLGVIGNCKDFWTKGRELGVEYENLYDVPLDGFREAKKRKQREDSDELHPEGRKSLRKSLLMGFGIGRGGGSSRSGYEPLSQV
;
A
#
# COMPACT_ATOMS: atom_id res chain seq x y z
N MET A 1 18.08 -19.42 14.45
CA MET A 1 16.79 -20.00 14.02
C MET A 1 17.00 -21.07 12.96
N PHE A 2 17.37 -20.73 11.72
CA PHE A 2 17.56 -21.74 10.66
C PHE A 2 18.65 -22.78 10.97
N THR A 3 19.80 -22.36 11.52
CA THR A 3 20.86 -23.28 11.97
C THR A 3 20.44 -24.16 13.16
N THR A 4 19.47 -23.72 13.96
CA THR A 4 18.92 -24.54 15.05
C THR A 4 18.19 -25.76 14.51
N LEU A 5 17.50 -25.59 13.37
CA LEU A 5 16.84 -26.68 12.65
C LEU A 5 17.85 -27.64 12.01
N THR A 6 19.07 -27.19 11.70
CA THR A 6 20.11 -28.05 11.12
C THR A 6 20.85 -28.90 12.17
N ILE A 7 20.95 -28.41 13.42
CA ILE A 7 21.76 -29.07 14.47
C ILE A 7 20.93 -30.04 15.31
N LEU A 8 19.64 -29.75 15.52
CA LEU A 8 18.78 -30.51 16.43
C LEU A 8 17.76 -31.38 15.69
N PRO A 9 17.32 -32.51 16.29
CA PRO A 9 16.18 -33.27 15.78
C PRO A 9 14.96 -32.37 15.57
N TRP A 10 14.17 -32.62 14.52
CA TRP A 10 13.10 -31.71 14.08
C TRP A 10 12.13 -31.29 15.20
N TYR A 11 11.80 -32.18 16.14
CA TYR A 11 10.87 -31.89 17.25
C TYR A 11 11.46 -30.90 18.26
N THR A 12 12.70 -31.11 18.69
CA THR A 12 13.43 -30.17 19.56
C THR A 12 13.86 -28.91 18.83
N GLY A 13 14.28 -29.06 17.57
CA GLY A 13 14.72 -27.97 16.70
C GLY A 13 13.60 -27.00 16.41
N LEU A 14 12.38 -27.49 16.12
CA LEU A 14 11.21 -26.65 15.88
C LEU A 14 10.82 -25.88 17.15
N ILE A 15 10.71 -26.56 18.29
CA ILE A 15 10.37 -25.93 19.57
C ILE A 15 11.41 -24.87 19.95
N LEU A 16 12.70 -25.20 19.88
CA LEU A 16 13.76 -24.27 20.23
C LEU A 16 13.86 -23.12 19.21
N SER A 17 13.65 -23.39 17.93
CA SER A 17 13.59 -22.36 16.87
C SER A 17 12.44 -21.37 17.13
N MET A 18 11.26 -21.86 17.50
CA MET A 18 10.12 -21.03 17.91
C MET A 18 10.41 -20.26 19.20
N ALA A 19 11.03 -20.89 20.19
CA ALA A 19 11.42 -20.24 21.44
C ALA A 19 12.49 -19.15 21.21
N LEU A 20 13.46 -19.39 20.33
CA LEU A 20 14.47 -18.40 19.93
C LEU A 20 13.85 -17.26 19.14
N PHE A 21 12.92 -17.55 18.21
CA PHE A 21 12.17 -16.53 17.50
C PHE A 21 11.35 -15.67 18.48
N PHE A 22 10.60 -16.31 19.37
CA PHE A 22 9.81 -15.62 20.39
C PHE A 22 10.69 -14.81 21.34
N GLY A 23 11.79 -15.39 21.82
CA GLY A 23 12.74 -14.72 22.70
C GLY A 23 13.40 -13.51 22.04
N MET A 24 13.91 -13.66 20.81
CA MET A 24 14.47 -12.55 20.04
C MET A 24 13.43 -11.47 19.79
N HIS A 25 12.23 -11.86 19.36
CA HIS A 25 11.13 -10.93 19.13
C HIS A 25 10.76 -10.20 20.42
N HIS A 26 10.66 -10.91 21.55
CA HIS A 26 10.37 -10.33 22.85
C HIS A 26 11.46 -9.35 23.30
N VAL A 27 12.74 -9.71 23.17
CA VAL A 27 13.86 -8.82 23.51
C VAL A 27 13.83 -7.56 22.65
N VAL A 28 13.69 -7.70 21.32
CA VAL A 28 13.64 -6.53 20.43
C VAL A 28 12.45 -5.63 20.77
N THR A 29 11.27 -6.21 20.95
CA THR A 29 10.04 -5.44 21.11
C THR A 29 9.82 -4.88 22.51
N ARG A 30 10.29 -5.57 23.56
CA ARG A 30 10.08 -5.16 24.96
C ARG A 30 11.29 -4.52 25.61
N VAL A 31 12.50 -4.91 25.21
CA VAL A 31 13.74 -4.42 25.82
C VAL A 31 14.37 -3.32 24.98
N LEU A 32 14.46 -3.50 23.65
CA LEU A 32 15.15 -2.52 22.79
C LEU A 32 14.26 -1.37 22.33
N LEU A 33 12.96 -1.61 22.10
CA LEU A 33 12.01 -0.61 21.58
C LEU A 33 11.19 0.09 22.69
N ASP A 34 11.62 -0.02 23.95
CA ASP A 34 11.07 0.52 25.21
C ASP A 34 9.94 1.57 25.06
N LYS A 35 8.71 1.10 24.81
CA LYS A 35 7.50 1.92 24.82
C LYS A 35 6.32 1.12 25.40
N SER A 36 5.47 1.80 26.15
CA SER A 36 4.30 1.23 26.84
C SER A 36 3.31 0.51 25.90
N ASN A 37 3.19 0.95 24.64
CA ASN A 37 2.32 0.34 23.63
C ASN A 37 3.13 -0.44 22.59
N TYR A 38 3.15 -1.77 22.75
CA TYR A 38 3.91 -2.71 21.93
C TYR A 38 3.66 -2.61 20.42
N THR A 39 2.39 -2.55 19.97
CA THR A 39 2.07 -2.62 18.52
C THR A 39 2.51 -1.38 17.74
N ASP A 40 2.37 -0.20 18.33
CA ASP A 40 2.72 1.06 17.68
C ASP A 40 4.23 1.27 17.65
N SER A 41 4.95 0.79 18.69
CA SER A 41 6.40 0.92 18.75
C SER A 41 7.10 0.13 17.65
N VAL A 42 6.67 -1.11 17.42
CA VAL A 42 7.28 -1.97 16.40
C VAL A 42 7.04 -1.43 14.99
N ALA A 43 5.84 -0.94 14.70
CA ALA A 43 5.51 -0.35 13.39
C ALA A 43 6.25 0.97 13.11
N GLN A 44 6.68 1.69 14.14
CA GLN A 44 7.51 2.91 14.03
C GLN A 44 9.00 2.61 13.91
N SER A 45 9.42 1.37 14.12
CA SER A 45 10.82 0.94 14.09
C SER A 45 11.21 0.32 12.73
N PRO A 46 12.51 0.24 12.39
CA PRO A 46 12.96 -0.44 11.16
C PRO A 46 12.88 -1.97 11.25
N TYR A 47 12.27 -2.54 12.29
CA TYR A 47 12.23 -3.98 12.55
C TYR A 47 11.74 -4.80 11.34
N PHE A 48 10.58 -4.44 10.77
CA PHE A 48 10.02 -5.15 9.62
C PHE A 48 10.86 -5.03 8.36
N ALA A 49 11.44 -3.84 8.11
CA ALA A 49 12.41 -3.66 7.02
C ALA A 49 13.67 -4.52 7.24
N GLY A 50 14.12 -4.67 8.48
CA GLY A 50 15.21 -5.58 8.85
C GLY A 50 14.92 -7.04 8.52
N ILE A 51 13.69 -7.51 8.70
CA ILE A 51 13.28 -8.88 8.32
C ILE A 51 13.40 -9.09 6.80
N ILE A 52 12.95 -8.12 5.99
CA ILE A 52 13.07 -8.19 4.53
C ILE A 52 14.54 -8.18 4.11
N PHE A 53 15.34 -7.27 4.68
CA PHE A 53 16.77 -7.21 4.41
C PHE A 53 17.47 -8.53 4.72
N ALA A 54 17.24 -9.10 5.91
CA ALA A 54 17.80 -10.38 6.29
C ALA A 54 17.35 -11.52 5.37
N SER A 55 16.08 -11.51 4.94
CA SER A 55 15.56 -12.50 3.99
C SER A 55 16.29 -12.44 2.64
N ILE A 56 16.50 -11.23 2.10
CA ILE A 56 17.27 -11.02 0.87
C ILE A 56 18.70 -11.58 1.02
N VAL A 57 19.36 -11.31 2.15
CA VAL A 57 20.72 -11.81 2.42
C VAL A 57 20.76 -13.34 2.48
N TRP A 58 19.81 -13.98 3.16
CA TRP A 58 19.79 -15.45 3.27
C TRP A 58 19.48 -16.14 1.96
N VAL A 59 18.59 -15.58 1.15
CA VAL A 59 18.29 -16.05 -0.20
C VAL A 59 19.51 -15.89 -1.11
N ALA A 60 20.19 -14.74 -1.07
CA ALA A 60 21.41 -14.50 -1.85
C ALA A 60 22.54 -15.47 -1.45
N TYR A 61 22.74 -15.69 -0.15
CA TYR A 61 23.71 -16.64 0.37
C TYR A 61 23.42 -18.08 -0.09
N SER A 62 22.18 -18.52 0.01
CA SER A 62 21.75 -19.86 -0.41
C SER A 62 21.94 -20.07 -1.90
N TRP A 63 21.60 -19.05 -2.70
CA TRP A 63 21.80 -19.07 -4.14
C TRP A 63 23.27 -19.18 -4.52
N LEU A 64 24.13 -18.31 -3.96
CA LEU A 64 25.56 -18.28 -4.29
C LEU A 64 26.30 -19.55 -3.85
N THR A 65 26.02 -20.05 -2.65
CA THR A 65 26.81 -21.14 -2.05
C THR A 65 26.35 -22.53 -2.49
N ARG A 66 25.06 -22.70 -2.82
CA ARG A 66 24.46 -24.01 -3.11
C ARG A 66 23.98 -24.09 -4.56
N LEU A 67 23.04 -23.22 -4.94
CA LEU A 67 22.32 -23.36 -6.20
C LEU A 67 23.22 -23.11 -7.41
N VAL A 68 24.05 -22.06 -7.41
CA VAL A 68 24.92 -21.72 -8.57
C VAL A 68 25.82 -22.89 -9.00
N ASN A 69 26.39 -23.62 -8.04
CA ASN A 69 27.31 -24.71 -8.35
C ASN A 69 26.58 -25.99 -8.76
N GLN A 70 25.39 -26.24 -8.22
CA GLN A 70 24.70 -27.52 -8.34
C GLN A 70 23.64 -27.54 -9.45
N THR A 71 23.16 -26.38 -9.91
CA THR A 71 22.15 -26.25 -10.99
C THR A 71 22.67 -25.49 -12.20
N GLN A 72 23.94 -25.74 -12.60
CA GLN A 72 24.61 -25.03 -13.71
C GLN A 72 23.89 -25.13 -15.06
N SER A 73 23.12 -26.21 -15.28
CA SER A 73 22.29 -26.40 -16.47
C SER A 73 21.21 -25.32 -16.64
N HIS A 74 20.83 -24.61 -15.57
CA HIS A 74 19.78 -23.59 -15.57
C HIS A 74 20.34 -22.16 -15.68
N ALA A 75 21.39 -21.95 -16.48
CA ALA A 75 22.12 -20.69 -16.57
C ALA A 75 21.22 -19.45 -16.84
N PHE A 76 20.21 -19.59 -17.70
CA PHE A 76 19.26 -18.52 -17.98
C PHE A 76 18.44 -18.13 -16.73
N THR A 77 17.97 -19.10 -15.94
CA THR A 77 17.26 -18.83 -14.70
C THR A 77 18.17 -18.20 -13.65
N HIS A 78 19.43 -18.60 -13.57
CA HIS A 78 20.42 -17.94 -12.70
C HIS A 78 20.63 -16.48 -13.09
N LEU A 79 20.73 -16.16 -14.38
CA LEU A 79 20.87 -14.79 -14.87
C LEU A 79 19.64 -13.95 -14.51
N LEU A 80 18.44 -14.44 -14.80
CA LEU A 80 17.21 -13.72 -14.46
C LEU A 80 17.06 -13.53 -12.96
N PHE A 81 17.38 -14.55 -12.16
CA PHE A 81 17.36 -14.45 -10.71
C PHE A 81 18.36 -13.41 -10.19
N ALA A 82 19.59 -13.38 -10.71
CA ALA A 82 20.61 -12.40 -10.32
C ALA A 82 20.15 -10.96 -10.63
N ILE A 83 19.54 -10.74 -11.80
CA ILE A 83 18.96 -9.44 -12.17
C ILE A 83 17.81 -9.09 -11.22
N SER A 84 16.90 -10.03 -10.96
CA SER A 84 15.76 -9.82 -10.07
C SER A 84 16.21 -9.51 -8.63
N LEU A 85 17.22 -10.21 -8.12
CA LEU A 85 17.81 -10.00 -6.80
C LEU A 85 18.43 -8.61 -6.68
N GLY A 86 19.24 -8.21 -7.67
CA GLY A 86 19.87 -6.88 -7.70
C GLY A 86 18.85 -5.74 -7.79
N LEU A 87 17.86 -5.87 -8.68
CA LEU A 87 16.78 -4.89 -8.79
C LEU A 87 15.91 -4.84 -7.54
N CYS A 88 15.62 -5.98 -6.91
CA CYS A 88 14.86 -6.06 -5.67
C CYS A 88 15.58 -5.32 -4.54
N ALA A 89 16.85 -5.63 -4.31
CA ALA A 89 17.66 -4.97 -3.28
C ALA A 89 17.80 -3.46 -3.53
N TYR A 90 18.04 -3.05 -4.79
CA TYR A 90 18.15 -1.65 -5.17
C TYR A 90 16.84 -0.88 -4.92
N ASN A 91 15.71 -1.40 -5.43
CA ASN A 91 14.43 -0.73 -5.30
C ASN A 91 13.92 -0.74 -3.85
N PHE A 92 14.21 -1.79 -3.08
CA PHE A 92 13.95 -1.82 -1.63
C PHE A 92 14.69 -0.69 -0.91
N PHE A 93 15.99 -0.57 -1.14
CA PHE A 93 16.81 0.49 -0.54
C PHE A 93 16.33 1.89 -0.97
N ARG A 94 16.00 2.07 -2.25
CA ARG A 94 15.42 3.32 -2.77
C ARG A 94 14.07 3.64 -2.11
N ALA A 95 13.19 2.65 -1.92
CA ALA A 95 11.89 2.86 -1.29
C ALA A 95 12.03 3.32 0.18
N ILE A 96 13.02 2.80 0.89
CA ILE A 96 13.36 3.23 2.26
C ILE A 96 13.93 4.65 2.27
N SER A 97 14.91 4.94 1.42
CA SER A 97 15.74 6.15 1.51
C SER A 97 15.16 7.39 0.84
N LEU A 98 14.32 7.22 -0.20
CA LEU A 98 13.76 8.37 -0.92
C LEU A 98 12.74 9.13 -0.07
N ASP A 99 12.73 10.45 -0.24
CA ASP A 99 11.60 11.25 0.18
C ASP A 99 10.33 10.78 -0.56
N PRO A 100 9.23 10.47 0.15
CA PRO A 100 8.01 9.97 -0.47
C PRO A 100 7.20 11.03 -1.22
N GLY A 101 7.61 12.31 -1.17
CA GLY A 101 6.86 13.46 -1.64
C GLY A 101 6.32 14.27 -0.48
N SER A 102 7.22 14.73 0.39
CA SER A 102 6.86 15.60 1.52
C SER A 102 6.23 16.89 1.01
N CYS A 103 5.04 17.25 1.52
CA CYS A 103 4.37 18.47 1.10
C CYS A 103 5.16 19.71 1.54
N PRO A 104 5.19 20.79 0.72
CA PRO A 104 5.85 22.03 1.07
C PRO A 104 5.23 22.65 2.33
N LYS A 105 6.08 23.19 3.21
CA LYS A 105 5.66 23.98 4.37
C LYS A 105 5.79 25.47 4.02
N PRO A 106 4.96 26.34 4.60
CA PRO A 106 5.11 27.79 4.44
C PRO A 106 6.51 28.23 4.88
N ALA A 107 7.13 29.14 4.12
CA ALA A 107 8.46 29.66 4.40
C ALA A 107 8.45 30.73 5.51
N SER A 108 7.30 31.36 5.77
CA SER A 108 7.14 32.41 6.78
C SER A 108 5.76 32.40 7.43
N ASP A 109 5.67 33.00 8.62
CA ASP A 109 4.40 33.20 9.32
C ASP A 109 3.41 34.07 8.52
N ALA A 110 3.91 34.99 7.70
CA ALA A 110 3.09 35.82 6.81
C ALA A 110 2.42 34.97 5.72
N GLU A 111 3.17 34.03 5.11
CA GLU A 111 2.63 33.09 4.12
C GLU A 111 1.65 32.09 4.76
N LEU A 112 1.96 31.60 5.96
CA LEU A 112 1.03 30.75 6.71
C LEU A 112 -0.28 31.48 6.99
N LYS A 113 -0.20 32.75 7.42
CA LYS A 113 -1.39 33.58 7.68
C LYS A 113 -2.20 33.78 6.41
N SER A 114 -1.57 34.13 5.29
CA SER A 114 -2.29 34.32 4.02
C SER A 114 -2.99 33.04 3.56
N ILE A 115 -2.33 31.88 3.66
CA ILE A 115 -2.93 30.58 3.35
C ILE A 115 -4.19 30.32 4.19
N ILE A 116 -4.14 30.62 5.49
CA ILE A 116 -5.28 30.41 6.40
C ILE A 116 -6.42 31.37 6.05
N GLU A 117 -6.12 32.65 5.81
CA GLU A 117 -7.11 33.67 5.44
C GLU A 117 -7.78 33.33 4.11
N ASP A 118 -7.01 32.94 3.10
CA ASP A 118 -7.51 32.51 1.79
C ASP A 118 -8.47 31.32 1.94
N LEU A 119 -8.03 30.25 2.61
CA LEU A 119 -8.86 29.06 2.84
C LEU A 119 -10.12 29.37 3.66
N ALA A 120 -10.03 30.29 4.64
CA ALA A 120 -11.17 30.69 5.44
C ALA A 120 -12.18 31.51 4.61
N SER A 121 -11.71 32.43 3.77
CA SER A 121 -12.54 33.25 2.89
C SER A 121 -13.28 32.41 1.85
N GLU A 122 -12.65 31.34 1.36
CA GLU A 122 -13.25 30.37 0.44
C GLU A 122 -14.24 29.39 1.15
N GLY A 123 -14.36 29.44 2.49
CA GLY A 123 -15.14 28.46 3.25
C GLY A 123 -14.53 27.05 3.23
N ARG A 124 -13.25 26.94 2.87
CA ARG A 124 -12.55 25.67 2.63
C ARG A 124 -11.54 25.32 3.70
N LEU A 125 -11.39 26.09 4.77
CA LEU A 125 -10.50 25.79 5.89
C LEU A 125 -11.01 24.58 6.69
N ASN A 126 -10.53 23.38 6.34
CA ASN A 126 -10.91 22.14 7.01
C ASN A 126 -9.78 21.09 6.95
N GLY A 127 -9.96 19.94 7.60
CA GLY A 127 -8.94 18.89 7.69
C GLY A 127 -8.56 18.22 6.35
N GLN A 128 -9.27 18.50 5.25
CA GLN A 128 -8.92 18.01 3.92
C GLN A 128 -7.92 18.94 3.22
N THR A 129 -8.04 20.25 3.43
CA THR A 129 -7.28 21.32 2.75
C THR A 129 -6.16 21.90 3.61
N PHE A 130 -6.19 21.71 4.93
CA PHE A 130 -5.18 22.21 5.86
C PHE A 130 -4.77 21.14 6.88
N CYS A 131 -3.47 21.08 7.19
CA CYS A 131 -2.92 20.21 8.22
C CYS A 131 -2.48 21.03 9.42
N ILE A 132 -3.14 20.81 10.57
CA ILE A 132 -2.80 21.47 11.83
C ILE A 132 -1.47 20.99 12.41
N GLN A 133 -1.08 19.74 12.17
CA GLN A 133 0.19 19.20 12.68
C GLN A 133 1.39 19.78 11.94
N CYS A 134 1.28 19.91 10.61
CA CYS A 134 2.35 20.46 9.79
C CYS A 134 2.28 21.98 9.60
N MET A 135 1.19 22.62 10.06
CA MET A 135 0.86 24.03 9.77
C MET A 135 1.04 24.36 8.29
N ALA A 136 0.42 23.57 7.42
CA ALA A 136 0.60 23.68 5.98
C ALA A 136 -0.69 23.38 5.21
N ARG A 137 -0.87 24.02 4.05
CA ARG A 137 -1.90 23.66 3.08
C ARG A 137 -1.65 22.24 2.60
N LYS A 138 -2.72 21.45 2.50
CA LYS A 138 -2.67 20.08 2.02
C LYS A 138 -2.97 20.04 0.52
N PRO A 139 -2.05 19.55 -0.31
CA PRO A 139 -2.37 19.19 -1.68
C PRO A 139 -3.48 18.14 -1.72
N LEU A 140 -4.26 18.14 -2.79
CA LEU A 140 -5.24 17.13 -3.13
C LEU A 140 -4.55 15.75 -3.15
N ARG A 141 -5.25 14.73 -2.63
CA ARG A 141 -4.73 13.37 -2.45
C ARG A 141 -3.55 13.25 -1.45
N SER A 142 -3.22 14.31 -0.70
CA SER A 142 -2.22 14.24 0.37
C SER A 142 -2.82 13.83 1.71
N LYS A 143 -1.99 13.28 2.58
CA LYS A 143 -2.37 12.98 3.97
C LYS A 143 -1.16 13.10 4.90
N HIS A 144 -1.44 13.56 6.12
CA HIS A 144 -0.49 13.57 7.23
C HIS A 144 -0.28 12.14 7.75
N CYS A 145 0.95 11.66 7.68
CA CYS A 145 1.37 10.42 8.34
C CYS A 145 1.86 10.73 9.74
N ARG A 146 1.13 10.27 10.77
CA ARG A 146 1.55 10.42 12.16
C ARG A 146 2.87 9.70 12.47
N THR A 147 3.13 8.57 11.80
CA THR A 147 4.38 7.80 12.01
C THR A 147 5.59 8.54 11.45
N CYS A 148 5.48 9.13 10.27
CA CYS A 148 6.58 9.88 9.65
C CYS A 148 6.57 11.37 10.03
N ASP A 149 5.58 11.82 10.79
CA ASP A 149 5.32 13.20 11.20
C ASP A 149 5.39 14.23 10.05
N ARG A 150 4.78 13.89 8.92
CA ARG A 150 4.76 14.73 7.72
C ARG A 150 3.56 14.48 6.82
N CYS A 151 3.15 15.51 6.10
CA CYS A 151 2.23 15.38 4.98
C CYS A 151 2.95 14.79 3.76
N VAL A 152 2.34 13.80 3.12
CA VAL A 152 2.86 13.16 1.91
C VAL A 152 1.89 13.39 0.76
N ALA A 153 2.38 13.93 -0.35
CA ALA A 153 1.63 14.17 -1.58
C ALA A 153 1.32 12.85 -2.31
N ARG A 154 0.08 12.74 -2.84
CA ARG A 154 -0.48 11.51 -3.42
C ARG A 154 -0.09 10.27 -2.59
N GLN A 155 -0.40 10.32 -1.30
CA GLN A 155 0.02 9.28 -0.36
C GLN A 155 -0.71 7.98 -0.67
N ASP A 156 0.04 6.89 -0.81
CA ASP A 156 -0.53 5.55 -0.93
C ASP A 156 -0.81 4.94 0.45
N HIS A 157 0.25 4.74 1.23
CA HIS A 157 0.17 4.24 2.60
C HIS A 157 1.48 4.50 3.37
N HIS A 158 1.46 4.27 4.67
CA HIS A 158 2.68 4.09 5.45
C HIS A 158 3.01 2.59 5.48
N CYS A 159 4.22 2.21 5.10
CA CYS A 159 4.62 0.82 4.98
C CYS A 159 5.74 0.50 5.97
N PRO A 160 5.45 -0.25 7.06
CA PRO A 160 6.47 -0.66 8.02
C PRO A 160 7.58 -1.51 7.39
N TRP A 161 7.25 -2.27 6.33
CA TRP A 161 8.19 -3.16 5.64
C TRP A 161 9.27 -2.43 4.84
N VAL A 162 9.06 -1.16 4.48
CA VAL A 162 10.10 -0.27 3.92
C VAL A 162 10.40 0.90 4.86
N TRP A 163 9.90 0.85 6.10
CA TRP A 163 10.08 1.86 7.14
C TRP A 163 9.91 3.31 6.64
N ASN A 164 9.00 3.52 5.70
CA ASN A 164 8.78 4.82 5.07
C ASN A 164 7.33 4.90 4.56
N CYS A 165 6.87 6.12 4.29
CA CYS A 165 5.67 6.30 3.49
C CYS A 165 5.92 5.91 2.04
N VAL A 166 4.88 5.40 1.39
CA VAL A 166 4.83 5.23 -0.06
C VAL A 166 3.96 6.36 -0.61
N GLY A 167 4.54 7.20 -1.46
CA GLY A 167 3.90 8.38 -2.06
C GLY A 167 4.46 8.69 -3.44
N ILE A 168 4.12 9.86 -3.99
CA ILE A 168 4.43 10.22 -5.39
C ILE A 168 5.90 9.97 -5.81
N ASN A 169 6.85 10.20 -4.89
CA ASN A 169 8.28 10.17 -5.25
C ASN A 169 8.92 8.78 -5.18
N ASN A 170 8.38 7.85 -4.39
CA ASN A 170 8.93 6.50 -4.21
C ASN A 170 7.97 5.35 -4.57
N HIS A 171 6.69 5.60 -4.90
CA HIS A 171 5.71 4.55 -5.24
C HIS A 171 6.15 3.65 -6.41
N ARG A 172 6.85 4.20 -7.40
CA ARG A 172 7.43 3.41 -8.50
C ARG A 172 8.49 2.43 -8.02
N GLN A 173 9.35 2.87 -7.10
CA GLN A 173 10.39 2.01 -6.52
C GLN A 173 9.75 0.91 -5.67
N PHE A 174 8.73 1.27 -4.88
CA PHE A 174 7.94 0.28 -4.14
C PHE A 174 7.31 -0.77 -5.06
N LEU A 175 6.68 -0.35 -6.17
CA LEU A 175 6.07 -1.29 -7.12
C LEU A 175 7.12 -2.21 -7.76
N LEU A 176 8.23 -1.66 -8.25
CA LEU A 176 9.33 -2.45 -8.82
C LEU A 176 9.96 -3.41 -7.80
N PHE A 177 10.10 -2.97 -6.54
CA PHE A 177 10.56 -3.82 -5.45
C PHE A 177 9.63 -5.03 -5.27
N VAL A 178 8.31 -4.84 -5.15
CA VAL A 178 7.39 -5.96 -4.96
C VAL A 178 7.34 -6.87 -6.20
N THR A 179 7.38 -6.31 -7.42
CA THR A 179 7.44 -7.10 -8.66
C THR A 179 8.68 -7.99 -8.70
N THR A 180 9.86 -7.43 -8.43
CA THR A 180 11.13 -8.17 -8.48
C THR A 180 11.30 -9.11 -7.28
N LEU A 181 10.66 -8.82 -6.15
CA LEU A 181 10.56 -9.75 -5.02
C LEU A 181 9.76 -11.00 -5.40
N VAL A 182 8.56 -10.84 -5.97
CA VAL A 182 7.71 -11.96 -6.41
C VAL A 182 8.42 -12.80 -7.47
N THR A 183 8.97 -12.15 -8.51
CA THR A 183 9.73 -12.84 -9.58
C THR A 183 10.95 -13.57 -9.00
N GLY A 184 11.68 -12.92 -8.08
CA GLY A 184 12.86 -13.49 -7.44
C GLY A 184 12.54 -14.74 -6.61
N ILE A 185 11.46 -14.70 -5.81
CA ILE A 185 11.03 -15.86 -5.02
C ILE A 185 10.62 -17.02 -5.92
N VAL A 186 9.85 -16.78 -6.99
CA VAL A 186 9.45 -17.83 -7.94
C VAL A 186 10.66 -18.50 -8.58
N MET A 187 11.66 -17.71 -9.00
CA MET A 187 12.90 -18.25 -9.58
C MET A 187 13.74 -19.00 -8.54
N PHE A 188 13.82 -18.51 -7.30
CA PHE A 188 14.52 -19.18 -6.21
C PHE A 188 13.91 -20.53 -5.86
N ASP A 189 12.57 -20.58 -5.76
CA ASP A 189 11.84 -21.81 -5.47
C ASP A 189 12.00 -22.83 -6.62
N TYR A 190 11.99 -22.37 -7.88
CA TYR A 190 12.29 -23.22 -9.03
C TYR A 190 13.71 -23.77 -9.00
N LEU A 191 14.73 -22.94 -8.74
CA LEU A 191 16.12 -23.39 -8.67
C LEU A 191 16.33 -24.35 -7.48
N THR A 192 15.64 -24.12 -6.36
CA THR A 192 15.65 -25.03 -5.21
C THR A 192 15.02 -26.37 -5.54
N TYR A 193 13.88 -26.37 -6.25
CA TYR A 193 13.27 -27.60 -6.77
C TYR A 193 14.23 -28.33 -7.72
N ALA A 194 14.84 -27.61 -8.66
CA ALA A 194 15.79 -28.19 -9.60
C ALA A 194 16.98 -28.84 -8.87
N TYR A 195 17.51 -28.19 -7.84
CA TYR A 195 18.57 -28.74 -6.99
C TYR A 195 18.16 -30.06 -6.33
N PHE A 196 16.99 -30.12 -5.68
CA PHE A 196 16.54 -31.37 -5.05
C PHE A 196 16.10 -32.46 -6.04
N SER A 197 15.84 -32.09 -7.30
CA SER A 197 15.53 -33.05 -8.36
C SER A 197 16.77 -33.74 -8.94
N THR A 198 17.96 -33.18 -8.75
CA THR A 198 19.23 -33.76 -9.23
C THR A 198 19.98 -34.54 -8.16
N VAL A 199 19.61 -34.38 -6.89
CA VAL A 199 20.24 -35.10 -5.78
C VAL A 199 19.56 -36.44 -5.57
N ASP A 200 20.34 -37.53 -5.64
CA ASP A 200 19.90 -38.85 -5.22
C ASP A 200 19.85 -38.93 -3.70
N VAL A 201 18.65 -38.85 -3.14
CA VAL A 201 18.45 -38.93 -1.69
C VAL A 201 18.08 -40.36 -1.28
N PRO A 202 18.75 -40.98 -0.29
CA PRO A 202 18.37 -42.30 0.22
C PRO A 202 16.93 -42.28 0.77
N THR A 203 16.03 -43.04 0.13
CA THR A 203 14.62 -43.16 0.55
C THR A 203 14.36 -44.36 1.45
N ASP A 204 15.39 -45.19 1.69
CA ASP A 204 15.30 -46.34 2.58
C ASP A 204 14.95 -45.87 4.01
N PRO A 205 13.85 -46.37 4.60
CA PRO A 205 13.47 -46.07 5.98
C PRO A 205 14.57 -46.33 7.01
N ALA A 206 15.55 -47.20 6.73
CA ALA A 206 16.70 -47.44 7.60
C ALA A 206 17.62 -46.21 7.76
N HIS A 207 17.63 -45.31 6.78
CA HIS A 207 18.46 -44.10 6.77
C HIS A 207 17.68 -42.82 7.10
N ILE A 208 16.36 -42.94 7.29
CA ILE A 208 15.48 -41.81 7.63
C ILE A 208 15.19 -41.86 9.12
N SER A 209 15.25 -40.70 9.80
CA SER A 209 14.90 -40.62 11.21
C SER A 209 13.47 -41.16 11.43
N PRO A 210 13.26 -42.19 12.27
CA PRO A 210 11.94 -42.75 12.54
C PRO A 210 11.02 -41.75 13.24
N SER A 211 11.57 -40.64 13.75
CA SER A 211 10.81 -39.57 14.34
C SER A 211 10.16 -38.65 13.29
N CYS A 212 10.56 -38.68 12.02
CA CYS A 212 10.04 -37.75 11.02
C CYS A 212 8.59 -38.08 10.65
N VAL A 213 7.69 -37.09 10.78
CA VAL A 213 6.24 -37.23 10.52
C VAL A 213 5.83 -36.95 9.06
N LEU A 214 6.78 -36.51 8.23
CA LEU A 214 6.54 -36.20 6.82
C LEU A 214 6.67 -37.47 5.95
N PRO A 215 6.17 -37.46 4.71
CA PRO A 215 6.47 -38.50 3.72
C PRO A 215 7.98 -38.74 3.60
N SER A 216 8.39 -39.99 3.37
CA SER A 216 9.79 -40.43 3.39
C SER A 216 10.69 -39.58 2.49
N TYR A 217 10.22 -39.22 1.29
CA TYR A 217 10.92 -38.32 0.37
C TYR A 217 11.17 -36.93 0.97
N LEU A 218 10.17 -36.34 1.61
CA LEU A 218 10.30 -35.02 2.23
C LEU A 218 11.23 -35.06 3.44
N CYS A 219 11.19 -36.13 4.24
CA CYS A 219 12.12 -36.34 5.35
C CYS A 219 13.57 -36.45 4.86
N ALA A 220 13.79 -37.18 3.76
CA ALA A 220 15.10 -37.38 3.19
C ALA A 220 15.65 -36.05 2.62
N VAL A 221 14.85 -35.31 1.87
CA VAL A 221 15.19 -33.97 1.32
C VAL A 221 15.49 -32.96 2.43
N THR A 222 14.64 -32.91 3.47
CA THR A 222 14.86 -32.01 4.61
C THR A 222 16.09 -32.39 5.42
N ALA A 223 16.44 -33.67 5.53
CA ALA A 223 17.67 -34.12 6.18
C ALA A 223 18.93 -33.80 5.36
N HIS A 224 18.85 -33.85 4.03
CA HIS A 224 19.97 -33.56 3.14
C HIS A 224 20.41 -32.09 3.23
N ASP A 225 19.46 -31.15 3.11
CA ASP A 225 19.76 -29.72 3.19
C ASP A 225 18.66 -28.94 3.93
N THR A 226 18.68 -29.07 5.26
CA THR A 226 17.70 -28.43 6.15
C THR A 226 17.74 -26.91 6.08
N PHE A 227 18.89 -26.31 5.77
CA PHE A 227 19.02 -24.87 5.70
C PHE A 227 18.32 -24.32 4.45
N LEU A 228 18.65 -24.86 3.27
CA LEU A 228 18.06 -24.42 2.00
C LEU A 228 16.55 -24.61 1.98
N ILE A 229 16.06 -25.78 2.43
CA ILE A 229 14.62 -26.04 2.48
C ILE A 229 13.91 -25.09 3.44
N SER A 230 14.53 -24.73 4.57
CA SER A 230 13.94 -23.77 5.52
C SER A 230 13.85 -22.36 4.92
N VAL A 231 14.88 -21.93 4.19
CA VAL A 231 14.88 -20.62 3.49
C VAL A 231 13.86 -20.63 2.35
N ALA A 232 13.70 -21.73 1.62
CA ALA A 232 12.68 -21.89 0.59
C ALA A 232 11.28 -21.86 1.19
N CYS A 233 10.99 -22.65 2.24
CA CYS A 233 9.70 -22.58 2.94
C CYS A 233 9.37 -21.18 3.45
N TRP A 234 10.36 -20.46 4.00
CA TRP A 234 10.19 -19.06 4.41
C TRP A 234 9.89 -18.14 3.22
N SER A 235 10.58 -18.31 2.10
CA SER A 235 10.38 -17.52 0.87
C SER A 235 9.02 -17.79 0.24
N THR A 236 8.63 -19.06 0.09
CA THR A 236 7.31 -19.48 -0.42
C THR A 236 6.18 -18.98 0.48
N LEU A 237 6.37 -18.98 1.81
CA LEU A 237 5.40 -18.40 2.73
C LEU A 237 5.19 -16.91 2.42
N GLN A 238 6.27 -16.15 2.20
CA GLN A 238 6.19 -14.73 1.80
C GLN A 238 5.50 -14.52 0.45
N LEU A 239 5.63 -15.46 -0.49
CA LEU A 239 5.01 -15.36 -1.80
C LEU A 239 3.48 -15.23 -1.72
N SER A 240 2.86 -15.93 -0.76
CA SER A 240 1.39 -16.00 -0.62
C SER A 240 0.72 -14.63 -0.50
N TRP A 241 1.25 -13.72 0.33
CA TRP A 241 0.68 -12.38 0.50
C TRP A 241 1.28 -11.34 -0.45
N THR A 242 2.54 -11.51 -0.87
CA THR A 242 3.20 -10.55 -1.77
C THR A 242 2.58 -10.57 -3.16
N ILE A 243 2.08 -11.71 -3.65
CA ILE A 243 1.30 -11.79 -4.89
C ILE A 243 0.00 -11.00 -4.78
N VAL A 244 -0.74 -11.14 -3.67
CA VAL A 244 -2.00 -10.41 -3.45
C VAL A 244 -1.74 -8.90 -3.37
N LEU A 245 -0.70 -8.49 -2.64
CA LEU A 245 -0.25 -7.11 -2.58
C LEU A 245 0.07 -6.58 -3.98
N LEU A 246 0.86 -7.31 -4.76
CA LEU A 246 1.26 -6.94 -6.11
C LEU A 246 0.05 -6.76 -7.04
N ALA A 247 -0.85 -7.74 -7.05
CA ALA A 247 -2.08 -7.68 -7.84
C ALA A 247 -2.94 -6.46 -7.46
N SER A 248 -3.10 -6.20 -6.15
CA SER A 248 -3.86 -5.05 -5.66
C SER A 248 -3.25 -3.71 -6.11
N GLN A 249 -1.92 -3.58 -6.04
CA GLN A 249 -1.21 -2.36 -6.42
C GLN A 249 -1.27 -2.12 -7.93
N TYR A 250 -1.11 -3.17 -8.76
CA TYR A 250 -1.30 -3.03 -10.20
C TYR A 250 -2.73 -2.63 -10.57
N TRP A 251 -3.74 -3.18 -9.90
CA TRP A 251 -5.13 -2.79 -10.12
C TRP A 251 -5.39 -1.33 -9.73
N GLN A 252 -4.84 -0.88 -8.60
CA GLN A 252 -4.93 0.51 -8.15
C GLN A 252 -4.28 1.47 -9.15
N VAL A 253 -3.06 1.15 -9.63
CA VAL A 253 -2.37 1.91 -10.67
C VAL A 253 -3.18 1.94 -11.96
N ALA A 254 -3.72 0.81 -12.40
CA ALA A 254 -4.55 0.72 -13.61
C ALA A 254 -5.81 1.59 -13.55
N ARG A 255 -6.27 1.97 -12.35
CA ARG A 255 -7.45 2.82 -12.12
C ARG A 255 -7.12 4.20 -11.58
N GLN A 256 -5.84 4.53 -11.48
CA GLN A 256 -5.32 5.79 -10.95
C GLN A 256 -5.81 6.11 -9.52
N LEU A 257 -5.87 5.08 -8.69
CA LEU A 257 -6.22 5.17 -7.28
C LEU A 257 -5.03 4.84 -6.40
N THR A 258 -5.02 5.40 -5.20
CA THR A 258 -4.13 5.00 -4.11
C THR A 258 -4.85 4.05 -3.15
N THR A 259 -4.11 3.26 -2.38
CA THR A 259 -4.65 2.42 -1.29
C THR A 259 -5.41 3.28 -0.28
N PHE A 260 -4.89 4.47 0.00
CA PHE A 260 -5.54 5.45 0.87
C PHE A 260 -6.91 5.86 0.34
N GLU A 261 -7.01 6.22 -0.94
CA GLU A 261 -8.28 6.60 -1.56
C GLU A 261 -9.26 5.43 -1.57
N VAL A 262 -8.84 4.25 -2.00
CA VAL A 262 -9.67 3.02 -2.02
C VAL A 262 -10.29 2.75 -0.65
N SER A 263 -9.50 2.92 0.42
CA SER A 263 -9.97 2.72 1.79
C SER A 263 -10.90 3.82 2.31
N ASN A 264 -11.00 4.96 1.61
CA ASN A 264 -11.68 6.18 2.07
C ASN A 264 -12.62 6.81 1.04
N LEU A 265 -13.02 6.08 0.01
CA LEU A 265 -13.82 6.60 -1.12
C LEU A 265 -15.04 7.42 -0.70
N GLY A 266 -15.77 6.97 0.32
CA GLY A 266 -16.97 7.66 0.81
C GLY A 266 -16.73 9.06 1.41
N ARG A 267 -15.47 9.46 1.62
CA ARG A 267 -15.10 10.76 2.22
C ARG A 267 -14.70 11.83 1.20
N TYR A 268 -14.40 11.42 -0.04
CA TYR A 268 -13.88 12.32 -1.06
C TYR A 268 -14.98 12.76 -2.01
N GLY A 269 -15.34 14.04 -1.93
CA GLY A 269 -16.36 14.67 -2.78
C GLY A 269 -16.10 14.44 -4.27
N PHE A 270 -14.84 14.61 -4.71
CA PHE A 270 -14.44 14.40 -6.10
C PHE A 270 -14.50 12.94 -6.60
N MET A 271 -14.79 11.97 -5.72
CA MET A 271 -14.95 10.55 -6.05
C MET A 271 -16.36 10.03 -5.70
N GLY A 272 -17.35 10.92 -5.52
CA GLY A 272 -18.72 10.53 -5.18
C GLY A 272 -18.97 10.31 -3.68
N GLY A 273 -18.04 10.68 -2.81
CA GLY A 273 -18.22 10.72 -1.36
C GLY A 273 -18.91 12.00 -0.87
N ARG A 274 -19.28 12.05 0.42
CA ARG A 274 -19.76 13.30 1.04
C ARG A 274 -18.54 14.19 1.37
N GLY A 275 -18.32 15.24 0.58
CA GLY A 275 -17.32 16.26 0.89
C GLY A 275 -17.64 16.97 2.21
N GLY A 276 -16.63 17.42 2.95
CA GLY A 276 -16.82 18.31 4.10
C GLY A 276 -17.08 17.68 5.47
N ALA A 277 -17.09 16.35 5.63
CA ALA A 277 -17.14 15.76 6.98
C ALA A 277 -15.81 16.03 7.73
N SER A 278 -15.88 16.91 8.73
CA SER A 278 -14.74 17.35 9.55
C SER A 278 -13.99 16.18 10.19
N LEU A 279 -12.70 16.39 10.48
CA LEU A 279 -11.85 15.43 11.18
C LEU A 279 -12.41 15.08 12.59
N SER A 280 -13.18 15.98 13.21
CA SER A 280 -13.82 15.75 14.51
C SER A 280 -14.91 14.68 14.46
N SER A 281 -15.63 14.53 13.33
CA SER A 281 -16.58 13.42 13.12
C SER A 281 -15.89 12.05 12.95
N GLN A 282 -14.57 12.03 12.76
CA GLN A 282 -13.80 10.82 12.43
C GLN A 282 -12.97 10.29 13.60
N MET A 283 -12.85 11.02 14.72
CA MET A 283 -12.09 10.60 15.91
C MET A 283 -12.92 10.50 17.20
N GLY A 284 -14.22 10.78 17.18
CA GLY A 284 -15.07 10.78 18.37
C GLY A 284 -15.81 9.47 18.64
N HIS A 285 -15.11 8.42 19.09
CA HIS A 285 -15.73 7.49 20.05
C HIS A 285 -15.16 7.82 21.44
N HIS A 286 -15.78 8.81 22.09
CA HIS A 286 -15.71 8.95 23.54
C HIS A 286 -17.13 8.77 24.08
N HIS A 287 -17.27 7.81 24.99
CA HIS A 287 -18.50 7.56 25.75
C HIS A 287 -18.88 8.80 26.58
N HIS A 288 -20.16 9.16 26.52
CA HIS A 288 -21.06 9.72 27.55
C HIS A 288 -22.17 10.46 26.78
N GLY A 289 -23.43 10.06 26.89
CA GLY A 289 -24.19 10.14 28.14
C GLY A 289 -25.01 11.42 28.08
N GLN A 290 -26.23 11.34 27.54
CA GLN A 290 -27.29 12.33 27.63
C GLN A 290 -28.58 11.58 27.27
N GLY A 291 -29.60 11.54 28.13
CA GLY A 291 -30.13 12.70 28.83
C GLY A 291 -31.31 13.19 28.01
N MET A 292 -32.45 12.57 28.28
CA MET A 292 -33.84 13.00 28.10
C MET A 292 -34.09 14.32 27.35
N SER A 293 -34.94 14.23 26.32
CA SER A 293 -35.96 15.25 26.06
C SER A 293 -37.18 14.61 25.39
N ASP A 294 -38.33 14.87 25.99
CA ASP A 294 -39.63 14.27 25.77
C ASP A 294 -40.18 14.41 24.35
N SER A 295 -40.88 13.37 23.89
CA SER A 295 -42.15 13.53 23.17
C SER A 295 -42.99 12.27 23.36
N ASP A 296 -44.16 12.49 23.96
CA ASP A 296 -45.18 11.49 24.26
C ASP A 296 -45.76 10.83 23.00
N GLY A 297 -45.83 9.51 23.05
CA GLY A 297 -46.52 8.67 22.08
C GLY A 297 -46.72 7.27 22.66
N ALA A 298 -47.82 7.09 23.38
CA ALA A 298 -48.19 5.83 24.01
C ALA A 298 -48.53 4.74 22.99
N ALA A 299 -47.91 3.56 23.09
CA ALA A 299 -48.58 2.24 23.08
C ALA A 299 -47.58 1.05 23.14
N THR A 300 -47.72 0.26 24.21
CA THR A 300 -47.41 -1.20 24.37
C THR A 300 -45.97 -1.73 24.32
N PRO A 301 -45.53 -2.52 25.33
CA PRO A 301 -44.23 -3.17 25.35
C PRO A 301 -44.30 -4.59 24.77
N THR A 302 -43.59 -4.86 23.68
CA THR A 302 -43.24 -6.23 23.29
C THR A 302 -41.83 -6.55 23.79
N ALA A 303 -41.78 -7.40 24.80
CA ALA A 303 -40.54 -7.98 25.31
C ALA A 303 -39.90 -8.88 24.25
N HIS A 304 -38.69 -8.55 23.82
CA HIS A 304 -37.84 -9.50 23.08
C HIS A 304 -36.59 -9.83 23.90
N HIS A 305 -36.61 -11.06 24.39
CA HIS A 305 -35.52 -11.76 25.07
C HIS A 305 -34.19 -11.67 24.30
N HIS A 306 -33.15 -11.15 24.95
CA HIS A 306 -31.77 -11.41 24.53
C HIS A 306 -31.38 -12.84 24.93
N LYS A 307 -31.29 -13.72 23.93
CA LYS A 307 -30.74 -15.07 24.06
C LYS A 307 -29.22 -14.97 24.00
N HIS A 308 -28.54 -15.05 25.15
CA HIS A 308 -27.10 -15.28 25.20
C HIS A 308 -26.83 -16.74 24.83
N SER A 309 -26.37 -16.97 23.59
CA SER A 309 -25.77 -18.24 23.21
C SER A 309 -24.29 -18.20 23.57
N HIS A 310 -23.94 -18.85 24.68
CA HIS A 310 -22.59 -19.34 24.91
C HIS A 310 -22.38 -20.57 24.02
N GLY A 311 -21.72 -20.37 22.88
CA GLY A 311 -21.35 -21.41 21.92
C GLY A 311 -19.86 -21.70 21.97
N ALA A 312 -19.53 -22.74 22.72
CA ALA A 312 -18.37 -23.64 22.68
C ALA A 312 -17.21 -23.38 21.69
N CYS A 313 -16.01 -23.49 22.28
CA CYS A 313 -14.72 -23.83 21.68
C CYS A 313 -14.80 -24.80 20.48
N GLY A 314 -14.35 -24.33 19.32
CA GLY A 314 -14.09 -25.15 18.14
C GLY A 314 -13.31 -24.36 17.09
N GLY A 315 -12.04 -24.71 16.88
CA GLY A 315 -11.21 -24.18 15.79
C GLY A 315 -10.08 -23.23 16.20
N CYS A 316 -9.18 -23.69 17.08
CA CYS A 316 -7.86 -23.06 17.25
C CYS A 316 -7.01 -23.37 16.02
N GLY A 317 -6.71 -22.39 15.16
CA GLY A 317 -5.75 -22.57 14.08
C GLY A 317 -5.78 -21.49 13.00
N SER A 318 -6.96 -21.08 12.52
CA SER A 318 -7.05 -20.15 11.38
C SER A 318 -7.05 -18.67 11.78
N GLY A 319 -7.74 -18.29 12.87
CA GLY A 319 -7.91 -16.88 13.24
C GLY A 319 -6.63 -16.18 13.72
N PHE A 320 -5.79 -16.88 14.48
CA PHE A 320 -4.51 -16.33 14.95
C PHE A 320 -3.53 -16.15 13.80
N LEU A 321 -3.40 -17.15 12.92
CA LEU A 321 -2.52 -17.07 11.75
C LEU A 321 -2.99 -15.97 10.79
N MET A 322 -4.31 -15.84 10.57
CA MET A 322 -4.87 -14.80 9.69
C MET A 322 -4.71 -13.39 10.27
N ASN A 323 -4.73 -13.22 11.60
CA ASN A 323 -4.44 -11.94 12.26
C ASN A 323 -2.94 -11.65 12.33
N LEU A 324 -2.10 -12.66 12.59
CA LEU A 324 -0.64 -12.55 12.64
C LEU A 324 -0.05 -12.26 11.25
N LEU A 325 -0.64 -12.84 10.21
CA LEU A 325 -0.29 -12.63 8.80
C LEU A 325 -1.07 -11.47 8.15
N GLY A 326 -2.00 -10.83 8.86
CA GLY A 326 -2.75 -9.65 8.40
C GLY A 326 -3.76 -9.91 7.27
N PHE A 327 -4.14 -11.16 7.00
CA PHE A 327 -5.17 -11.52 6.04
C PHE A 327 -6.55 -10.97 6.40
N ASP A 328 -6.81 -10.75 7.68
CA ASP A 328 -8.09 -10.26 8.17
C ASP A 328 -8.44 -8.85 7.63
N ARG A 329 -7.43 -8.05 7.27
CA ARG A 329 -7.60 -6.75 6.59
C ARG A 329 -8.12 -6.86 5.16
N PHE A 330 -7.90 -7.98 4.48
CA PHE A 330 -8.31 -8.17 3.09
C PHE A 330 -9.54 -9.09 2.95
N THR A 331 -9.75 -10.02 3.89
CA THR A 331 -10.84 -11.00 3.83
C THR A 331 -12.08 -10.63 4.62
N LYS A 332 -12.01 -9.65 5.55
CA LYS A 332 -13.20 -9.14 6.25
C LYS A 332 -13.97 -8.13 5.39
N GLY A 333 -15.29 -8.32 5.33
CA GLY A 333 -16.21 -7.74 4.32
C GLY A 333 -16.11 -6.24 4.01
N LYS A 334 -15.60 -5.39 4.92
CA LYS A 334 -15.44 -3.95 4.64
C LYS A 334 -14.36 -3.64 3.58
N ALA A 335 -13.32 -4.46 3.45
CA ALA A 335 -12.26 -4.24 2.47
C ALA A 335 -12.67 -4.67 1.06
N ALA A 336 -13.33 -5.84 0.94
CA ALA A 336 -13.89 -6.32 -0.31
C ALA A 336 -15.01 -5.39 -0.83
N ASP A 337 -15.92 -4.94 0.06
CA ASP A 337 -16.94 -3.95 -0.28
C ASP A 337 -16.32 -2.61 -0.69
N GLY A 338 -15.24 -2.19 -0.03
CA GLY A 338 -14.45 -1.02 -0.39
C GLY A 338 -13.86 -1.13 -1.80
N LEU A 339 -13.28 -2.28 -2.15
CA LEU A 339 -12.74 -2.56 -3.48
C LEU A 339 -13.84 -2.62 -4.56
N ALA A 340 -15.00 -3.21 -4.24
CA ALA A 340 -16.13 -3.27 -5.16
C ALA A 340 -16.72 -1.88 -5.43
N ARG A 341 -16.86 -1.04 -4.39
CA ARG A 341 -17.28 0.37 -4.53
C ARG A 341 -16.23 1.17 -5.28
N ALA A 342 -14.95 0.96 -4.98
CA ALA A 342 -13.84 1.54 -5.72
C ALA A 342 -13.99 1.26 -7.20
N GLY A 343 -14.27 0.00 -7.56
CA GLY A 343 -14.49 -0.48 -8.93
C GLY A 343 -15.46 0.35 -9.77
N LYS A 344 -16.46 0.98 -9.12
CA LYS A 344 -17.55 1.72 -9.78
C LYS A 344 -17.50 3.24 -9.54
N ALA A 345 -16.59 3.72 -8.69
CA ALA A 345 -16.50 5.13 -8.36
C ALA A 345 -15.99 5.97 -9.56
N PRO A 346 -16.59 7.14 -9.83
CA PRO A 346 -16.06 8.08 -10.80
C PRO A 346 -14.70 8.60 -10.31
N ASN A 347 -13.70 8.59 -11.18
CA ASN A 347 -12.36 9.07 -10.85
C ASN A 347 -11.94 10.15 -11.87
N PRO A 348 -11.84 11.43 -11.48
CA PRO A 348 -11.43 12.50 -12.39
C PRO A 348 -9.99 12.34 -12.91
N PHE A 349 -9.17 11.54 -12.24
CA PHE A 349 -7.80 11.26 -12.66
C PHE A 349 -7.69 10.10 -13.66
N ASP A 350 -8.78 9.37 -13.94
CA ASP A 350 -8.76 8.19 -14.80
C ASP A 350 -8.66 8.55 -16.29
N LEU A 351 -7.57 8.13 -16.93
CA LEU A 351 -7.29 8.25 -18.36
C LEU A 351 -7.52 6.95 -19.13
N GLY A 352 -8.06 5.91 -18.49
CA GLY A 352 -8.06 4.54 -18.96
C GLY A 352 -6.75 3.81 -18.61
N VAL A 353 -6.77 2.48 -18.62
CA VAL A 353 -5.68 1.63 -18.10
C VAL A 353 -4.28 2.03 -18.62
N ILE A 354 -4.13 2.18 -19.93
CA ILE A 354 -2.84 2.54 -20.54
C ILE A 354 -2.42 3.96 -20.13
N GLY A 355 -3.36 4.90 -20.12
CA GLY A 355 -3.11 6.29 -19.72
C GLY A 355 -2.73 6.41 -18.25
N ASN A 356 -3.39 5.66 -17.37
CA ASN A 356 -3.11 5.62 -15.94
C ASN A 356 -1.74 5.04 -15.65
N CYS A 357 -1.39 3.93 -16.31
CA CYS A 357 -0.06 3.36 -16.21
C CYS A 357 1.01 4.36 -16.69
N LYS A 358 0.81 5.00 -17.84
CA LYS A 358 1.75 6.05 -18.32
C LYS A 358 1.85 7.22 -17.34
N ASP A 359 0.75 7.70 -16.79
CA ASP A 359 0.74 8.80 -15.81
C ASP A 359 1.50 8.42 -14.52
N PHE A 360 1.28 7.20 -14.03
CA PHE A 360 1.99 6.66 -12.88
C PHE A 360 3.51 6.65 -13.10
N TRP A 361 3.97 6.14 -14.26
CA TRP A 361 5.40 6.08 -14.56
C TRP A 361 6.01 7.46 -14.84
N THR A 362 5.23 8.41 -15.36
CA THR A 362 5.69 9.76 -15.69
C THR A 362 5.47 10.81 -14.60
N LYS A 363 4.94 10.43 -13.42
CA LYS A 363 4.63 11.33 -12.30
C LYS A 363 3.69 12.48 -12.70
N GLY A 364 2.55 12.18 -13.30
CA GLY A 364 1.54 13.21 -13.57
C GLY A 364 1.75 14.00 -14.86
N ARG A 365 2.82 13.76 -15.63
CA ARG A 365 3.06 14.48 -16.91
C ARG A 365 1.98 14.19 -17.95
N GLU A 366 1.38 13.00 -17.94
CA GLU A 366 0.27 12.68 -18.85
C GLU A 366 -0.98 13.50 -18.53
N LEU A 367 -1.28 13.69 -17.23
CA LEU A 367 -2.34 14.59 -16.78
C LEU A 367 -1.94 16.07 -16.81
N GLY A 368 -0.65 16.40 -16.87
CA GLY A 368 -0.16 17.78 -16.76
C GLY A 368 -0.27 18.33 -15.34
N VAL A 369 -0.14 17.46 -14.34
CA VAL A 369 -0.42 17.75 -12.93
C VAL A 369 0.82 17.56 -12.07
N GLU A 370 1.12 18.57 -11.26
CA GLU A 370 2.09 18.48 -10.17
C GLU A 370 1.36 18.10 -8.88
N TYR A 371 1.38 16.82 -8.52
CA TYR A 371 0.63 16.32 -7.34
C TYR A 371 1.07 16.95 -6.01
N GLU A 372 2.27 17.51 -5.94
CA GLU A 372 2.79 18.22 -4.76
C GLU A 372 2.15 19.61 -4.60
N ASN A 373 1.65 20.21 -5.69
CA ASN A 373 1.07 21.56 -5.74
C ASN A 373 -0.38 21.57 -6.27
N LEU A 374 -1.01 20.39 -6.39
CA LEU A 374 -2.39 20.27 -6.83
C LEU A 374 -3.31 20.50 -5.65
N TYR A 375 -4.15 21.53 -5.65
CA TYR A 375 -5.09 21.80 -4.55
C TYR A 375 -6.56 21.55 -4.90
N ASP A 376 -6.89 21.53 -6.19
CA ASP A 376 -8.27 21.44 -6.68
C ASP A 376 -8.38 20.63 -7.96
N VAL A 377 -9.57 20.07 -8.20
CA VAL A 377 -9.92 19.45 -9.47
C VAL A 377 -10.48 20.54 -10.40
N PRO A 378 -9.89 20.76 -11.59
CA PRO A 378 -10.43 21.72 -12.55
C PRO A 378 -11.87 21.38 -12.94
N LEU A 379 -12.73 22.40 -13.07
CA LEU A 379 -14.14 22.21 -13.45
C LEU A 379 -14.28 21.49 -14.81
N ASP A 380 -13.42 21.85 -15.77
CA ASP A 380 -13.41 21.25 -17.12
C ASP A 380 -12.72 19.87 -17.17
N GLY A 381 -12.20 19.40 -16.04
CA GLY A 381 -11.38 18.19 -15.93
C GLY A 381 -9.91 18.39 -16.34
N PHE A 382 -9.06 17.43 -15.97
CA PHE A 382 -7.61 17.54 -16.16
C PHE A 382 -7.17 17.55 -17.64
N ARG A 383 -7.91 16.89 -18.53
CA ARG A 383 -7.58 16.88 -19.97
C ARG A 383 -7.72 18.24 -20.63
N GLU A 384 -8.83 18.93 -20.38
CA GLU A 384 -9.06 20.26 -20.93
C GLU A 384 -8.17 21.31 -20.24
N ALA A 385 -7.93 21.16 -18.93
CA ALA A 385 -6.96 21.99 -18.22
C ALA A 385 -5.54 21.90 -18.82
N LYS A 386 -5.08 20.69 -19.18
CA LYS A 386 -3.79 20.48 -19.86
C LYS A 386 -3.76 21.13 -21.24
N LYS A 387 -4.82 20.97 -22.05
CA LYS A 387 -4.92 21.61 -23.38
C LYS A 387 -4.91 23.14 -23.28
N ARG A 388 -5.60 23.71 -22.29
CA ARG A 388 -5.61 25.16 -22.04
C ARG A 388 -4.21 25.66 -21.73
N LYS A 389 -3.51 25.01 -20.79
CA LYS A 389 -2.13 25.37 -20.44
C LYS A 389 -1.18 25.30 -21.66
N GLN A 390 -1.32 24.26 -22.48
CA GLN A 390 -0.51 24.13 -23.71
C GLN A 390 -0.76 25.23 -24.73
N ARG A 391 -1.99 25.76 -24.81
CA ARG A 391 -2.31 26.90 -25.68
C ARG A 391 -1.71 28.20 -25.15
N GLU A 392 -1.81 28.42 -23.85
CA GLU A 392 -1.21 29.58 -23.17
C GLU A 392 0.32 29.59 -23.36
N ASP A 393 0.99 28.45 -23.11
CA ASP A 393 2.44 28.31 -23.32
C ASP A 393 2.84 28.52 -24.79
N SER A 394 1.99 28.11 -25.75
CA SER A 394 2.26 28.32 -27.19
C SER A 394 2.06 29.77 -27.63
N ASP A 395 1.11 30.48 -27.02
CA ASP A 395 0.83 31.89 -27.31
C ASP A 395 1.92 32.79 -26.72
N GLU A 396 2.54 32.41 -25.59
CA GLU A 396 3.69 33.14 -25.01
C GLU A 396 4.99 32.96 -25.81
N LEU A 397 5.17 31.83 -26.52
CA LEU A 397 6.38 31.54 -27.30
C LEU A 397 6.43 32.25 -28.67
N HIS A 398 5.30 32.80 -29.15
CA HIS A 398 5.22 33.55 -30.42
C HIS A 398 4.67 34.97 -30.19
N PRO A 399 5.51 35.93 -29.74
CA PRO A 399 5.04 37.29 -29.45
C PRO A 399 4.75 38.15 -30.70
N GLU A 400 5.16 37.72 -31.89
CA GLU A 400 5.05 38.54 -33.10
C GLU A 400 4.15 37.93 -34.18
N GLY A 401 3.05 38.64 -34.48
CA GLY A 401 2.60 38.77 -35.86
C GLY A 401 1.23 38.21 -36.25
N ARG A 402 0.15 38.56 -35.54
CA ARG A 402 -1.08 39.06 -36.20
C ARG A 402 -2.06 39.67 -35.20
N LYS A 403 -2.00 41.00 -35.11
CA LYS A 403 -3.07 41.86 -34.59
C LYS A 403 -4.36 41.61 -35.39
N SER A 404 -5.50 41.66 -34.70
CA SER A 404 -6.62 42.58 -34.98
C SER A 404 -7.99 41.93 -34.88
N LEU A 405 -8.81 42.48 -33.98
CA LEU A 405 -10.28 42.52 -34.03
C LEU A 405 -11.04 41.18 -34.24
N ARG A 406 -11.24 40.41 -33.16
CA ARG A 406 -12.50 39.64 -33.01
C ARG A 406 -12.86 39.15 -31.60
N LYS A 407 -12.20 39.65 -30.55
CA LYS A 407 -12.39 39.15 -29.17
C LYS A 407 -13.20 40.06 -28.22
N SER A 408 -14.01 40.99 -28.74
CA SER A 408 -14.82 41.87 -27.89
C SER A 408 -16.33 41.86 -28.15
N LEU A 409 -16.89 40.93 -28.95
CA LEU A 409 -18.31 40.99 -29.33
C LEU A 409 -19.10 39.68 -29.29
N LEU A 410 -18.58 38.63 -28.63
CA LEU A 410 -19.30 37.36 -28.46
C LEU A 410 -19.31 36.88 -27.00
N MET A 411 -19.39 37.81 -26.05
CA MET A 411 -20.07 37.57 -24.77
C MET A 411 -21.45 38.21 -24.87
N GLY A 412 -22.45 37.42 -25.24
CA GLY A 412 -23.84 37.85 -25.34
C GLY A 412 -24.59 36.99 -26.34
N PHE A 413 -25.66 36.36 -25.86
CA PHE A 413 -26.59 35.46 -26.57
C PHE A 413 -26.20 33.99 -26.61
N GLY A 414 -26.78 33.24 -25.66
CA GLY A 414 -27.08 31.84 -25.87
C GLY A 414 -28.20 31.68 -26.91
N ILE A 415 -28.06 30.66 -27.75
CA ILE A 415 -29.11 29.89 -28.42
C ILE A 415 -28.49 28.51 -28.68
N GLY A 416 -29.19 27.45 -28.27
CA GLY A 416 -28.72 26.07 -28.39
C GLY A 416 -28.79 25.51 -29.81
N ARG A 417 -28.00 24.45 -30.05
CA ARG A 417 -28.31 23.41 -31.03
C ARG A 417 -27.54 22.13 -30.68
N GLY A 418 -28.29 21.04 -30.57
CA GLY A 418 -27.80 19.76 -30.05
C GLY A 418 -27.12 18.84 -31.08
N GLY A 419 -26.71 17.67 -30.55
CA GLY A 419 -26.39 16.47 -31.31
C GLY A 419 -24.90 16.14 -31.37
N GLY A 420 -24.43 15.30 -30.45
CA GLY A 420 -23.08 14.72 -30.53
C GLY A 420 -22.69 13.96 -29.27
N SER A 421 -23.08 12.68 -29.19
CA SER A 421 -22.66 11.72 -28.17
C SER A 421 -21.13 11.72 -27.99
N SER A 422 -20.65 12.28 -26.87
CA SER A 422 -19.28 12.04 -26.39
C SER A 422 -19.32 11.72 -24.89
N ARG A 423 -18.63 10.64 -24.53
CA ARG A 423 -18.54 10.07 -23.18
C ARG A 423 -18.03 11.09 -22.16
N SER A 424 -18.84 11.30 -21.12
CA SER A 424 -18.47 11.59 -19.73
C SER A 424 -17.45 12.72 -19.50
N GLY A 425 -17.93 13.96 -19.52
CA GLY A 425 -17.28 15.05 -18.77
C GLY A 425 -17.43 14.81 -17.25
N TYR A 426 -16.43 15.21 -16.48
CA TYR A 426 -16.53 15.26 -15.02
C TYR A 426 -17.56 16.34 -14.66
N GLU A 427 -18.68 15.96 -14.07
CA GLU A 427 -19.65 16.91 -13.52
C GLU A 427 -19.26 17.14 -12.05
N PRO A 428 -18.87 18.36 -11.65
CA PRO A 428 -18.56 18.64 -10.26
C PRO A 428 -19.81 18.36 -9.42
N LEU A 429 -19.69 17.46 -8.45
CA LEU A 429 -20.74 17.24 -7.46
C LEU A 429 -20.92 18.57 -6.72
N SER A 430 -22.07 19.21 -6.98
CA SER A 430 -22.39 20.54 -6.47
C SER A 430 -22.13 20.62 -4.98
N GLN A 431 -21.42 21.67 -4.59
CA GLN A 431 -21.27 22.06 -3.20
C GLN A 431 -22.67 22.31 -2.64
N VAL A 432 -23.10 21.47 -1.70
CA VAL A 432 -24.24 21.72 -0.82
C VAL A 432 -23.71 21.88 0.58
#